data_AF-A0A930YQQ9-F1
#
_entry.id   AF-A0A930YQQ9-F1
#
_cell.length_a   1.000
_cell.length_b   1.000
_cell.length_c   1.000
_cell.angle_alpha   90.00
_cell.angle_beta   90.00
_cell.angle_gamma   90.00
#
_symmetry.space_group_name_H-M   'P 1'
#
loop_
_entity.id
_entity.type
_entity.pdbx_description
1 polymer ?
#
loop_
_entity_poly.entity_id
_entity_poly.type
_entity_poly.pdbx_seq_one_letter_code
_entity_poly.pdbx_strand_id
1 'polypeptide(L)'
;MEKATVSSKAIATKKRFVFADVLTILAGIAVVMLHTSLNVFSLAHTKTWAFSLALQAAFIYAVPIFFMLSGMNLLGYRSKYSTKTFFMKRARKTLMALIFGSAVVYLM
;
A
#
# COMPACT_ATOMS: atom_id res chain seq x y z
N MET A 1 -26.58 -40.64 -4.00
CA MET A 1 -27.32 -39.64 -4.80
C MET A 1 -27.60 -38.48 -3.87
N GLU A 2 -26.69 -37.50 -3.80
CA GLU A 2 -26.84 -36.19 -4.45
C GLU A 2 -28.06 -35.45 -3.88
N LYS A 3 -27.93 -34.42 -3.02
CA LYS A 3 -27.35 -33.11 -3.34
C LYS A 3 -27.15 -32.31 -2.05
N ALA A 4 -25.90 -32.06 -1.67
CA ALA A 4 -25.54 -30.80 -1.02
C ALA A 4 -25.57 -29.72 -2.11
N THR A 5 -26.10 -28.53 -1.83
CA THR A 5 -25.72 -27.21 -2.40
C THR A 5 -26.91 -26.24 -2.51
N VAL A 6 -27.35 -25.66 -1.40
CA VAL A 6 -27.85 -24.27 -1.44
C VAL A 6 -27.45 -23.53 -0.16
N SER A 7 -26.13 -23.45 0.08
CA SER A 7 -25.58 -22.49 1.04
C SER A 7 -25.82 -21.10 0.43
N SER A 8 -26.88 -20.44 0.90
CA SER A 8 -27.26 -19.08 0.57
C SER A 8 -26.05 -18.17 0.72
N LYS A 9 -25.40 -17.87 -0.40
CA LYS A 9 -24.28 -16.95 -0.49
C LYS A 9 -24.88 -15.55 -0.42
N ALA A 10 -25.26 -15.13 0.79
CA ALA A 10 -25.64 -13.77 1.07
C ALA A 10 -24.56 -12.86 0.47
N ILE A 11 -24.94 -12.11 -0.56
CA ILE A 11 -24.10 -11.09 -1.16
C ILE A 11 -23.99 -10.02 -0.07
N ALA A 12 -23.02 -10.19 0.82
CA ALA A 12 -22.65 -9.16 1.76
C ALA A 12 -22.24 -7.95 0.91
N THR A 13 -23.12 -6.97 0.83
CA THR A 13 -22.86 -5.64 0.28
C THR A 13 -21.66 -5.11 1.03
N LYS A 14 -20.47 -5.29 0.44
CA LYS A 14 -19.25 -4.72 1.00
C LYS A 14 -19.46 -3.21 0.97
N LYS A 15 -19.71 -2.62 2.13
CA LYS A 15 -19.73 -1.17 2.30
C LYS A 15 -18.35 -0.67 1.88
N ARG A 16 -18.24 -0.22 0.63
CA ARG A 16 -17.02 0.36 0.09
C ARG A 16 -16.83 1.69 0.79
N PHE A 17 -15.73 1.84 1.51
CA PHE A 17 -15.37 3.11 2.11
C PHE A 17 -14.82 4.01 1.01
N VAL A 18 -15.71 4.75 0.32
CA VAL A 18 -15.33 5.68 -0.77
C VAL A 18 -14.28 6.69 -0.29
N PHE A 19 -14.37 7.11 0.98
CA PHE A 19 -13.36 7.94 1.62
C PHE A 19 -11.96 7.30 1.62
N ALA A 20 -11.86 5.99 1.90
CA ALA A 20 -10.59 5.27 1.92
C ALA A 20 -9.97 5.18 0.52
N ASP A 21 -10.79 4.98 -0.50
CA ASP A 21 -10.34 4.90 -1.90
C ASP A 21 -9.77 6.26 -2.36
N VAL A 22 -10.48 7.36 -2.09
CA VAL A 22 -10.02 8.72 -2.40
C VAL A 22 -8.73 9.05 -1.65
N LEU A 23 -8.65 8.73 -0.35
CA LEU A 23 -7.46 8.98 0.46
C LEU A 23 -6.26 8.15 -0.02
N THR A 24 -6.50 6.94 -0.54
CA THR A 24 -5.44 6.08 -1.11
C THR A 24 -4.88 6.66 -2.40
N ILE A 25 -5.74 7.19 -3.27
CA ILE A 25 -5.32 7.85 -4.52
C ILE A 25 -4.48 9.10 -4.20
N LEU A 26 -4.97 9.95 -3.29
CA LEU A 26 -4.26 11.15 -2.86
C LEU A 26 -2.93 10.83 -2.19
N ALA A 27 -2.90 9.84 -1.29
CA ALA A 27 -1.66 9.40 -0.64
C ALA A 27 -0.65 8.83 -1.65
N GLY A 28 -1.11 8.08 -2.65
CA GLY A 28 -0.25 7.57 -3.72
C GLY A 28 0.42 8.69 -4.52
N ILE A 29 -0.33 9.70 -4.94
CA ILE A 29 0.20 10.86 -5.67
C ILE A 29 1.21 11.62 -4.80
N ALA A 30 0.88 11.85 -3.53
CA ALA A 30 1.72 12.58 -2.59
C ALA A 30 3.05 11.84 -2.31
N VAL A 31 3.06 10.51 -2.20
CA VAL A 31 4.28 9.71 -2.05
C VAL A 31 5.17 9.80 -3.29
N VAL A 32 4.60 9.76 -4.49
CA VAL A 32 5.37 9.92 -5.74
C VAL A 32 6.00 11.29 -5.81
N MET A 33 5.24 12.36 -5.53
CA MET A 33 5.75 13.73 -5.50
C MET A 33 6.88 13.93 -4.47
N LEU A 34 6.77 13.28 -3.31
CA LEU A 34 7.81 13.29 -2.28
C LEU A 34 9.08 12.57 -2.77
N HIS A 35 8.94 11.45 -3.50
CA HIS A 35 10.08 10.71 -4.04
C HIS A 35 10.74 11.36 -5.26
N THR A 36 9.99 12.07 -6.11
CA THR A 36 10.59 12.84 -7.21
C THR A 36 11.32 14.09 -6.70
N SER A 37 11.02 14.53 -5.47
CA SER A 37 11.64 15.68 -4.82
C SER A 37 12.91 15.34 -4.04
N LEU A 38 13.47 14.13 -4.19
CA LEU A 38 14.73 13.72 -3.54
C LEU A 38 15.95 14.60 -3.90
N ASN A 39 15.81 15.46 -4.92
CA ASN A 39 16.82 16.45 -5.30
C ASN A 39 17.15 17.47 -4.17
N VAL A 40 16.37 17.49 -3.08
CA VAL A 40 16.71 18.25 -1.85
C VAL A 40 18.03 17.82 -1.21
N PHE A 41 18.47 16.57 -1.42
CA PHE A 41 19.74 16.06 -0.88
C PHE A 41 20.95 16.46 -1.71
N SER A 42 20.74 17.02 -2.91
CA SER A 42 21.79 17.68 -3.65
C SER A 42 21.94 19.10 -3.09
N LEU A 43 23.04 19.37 -2.38
CA LEU A 43 23.38 20.65 -1.70
C LEU A 43 23.67 21.81 -2.68
N ALA A 44 22.95 21.86 -3.80
CA ALA A 44 22.99 22.97 -4.73
C ALA A 44 22.01 24.05 -4.24
N HIS A 45 22.51 25.18 -3.75
CA HIS A 45 21.73 26.36 -3.36
C HIS A 45 21.11 27.05 -4.58
N THR A 46 20.17 26.38 -5.24
CA THR A 46 19.43 26.85 -6.41
C THR A 46 17.95 26.98 -6.07
N LYS A 47 17.18 27.79 -6.81
CA LYS A 47 15.73 27.94 -6.62
C LYS A 47 14.97 26.60 -6.62
N THR A 48 15.51 25.60 -7.31
CA THR A 48 15.02 24.22 -7.36
C THR A 48 15.09 23.51 -6.01
N TRP A 49 16.10 23.79 -5.18
CA TRP A 49 16.24 23.21 -3.84
C TRP A 49 15.15 23.71 -2.88
N ALA A 50 14.86 25.01 -2.89
CA ALA A 50 13.79 25.60 -2.09
C ALA A 50 12.41 25.03 -2.48
N PHE A 51 12.18 24.81 -3.77
CA PHE A 51 10.98 24.15 -4.27
C PHE A 51 10.89 22.68 -3.84
N SER A 52 11.98 21.91 -3.95
CA SER A 52 12.03 20.52 -3.46
C SER A 52 11.81 20.42 -1.95
N LEU A 53 12.36 21.35 -1.16
CA LEU A 53 12.14 21.42 0.29
C LEU A 53 10.67 21.73 0.63
N ALA A 54 10.05 22.69 -0.07
CA ALA A 54 8.65 23.03 0.13
C ALA A 54 7.71 21.85 -0.21
N LEU A 55 7.98 21.14 -1.31
CA LEU A 55 7.24 19.92 -1.66
C LEU A 55 7.41 18.82 -0.61
N GLN A 56 8.64 18.62 -0.12
CA GLN A 56 8.90 17.60 0.88
C GLN A 56 8.21 17.91 2.22
N ALA A 57 8.22 19.16 2.67
CA ALA A 57 7.48 19.60 3.86
C ALA A 57 5.96 19.46 3.68
N ALA A 58 5.43 19.81 2.49
CA ALA A 58 4.01 19.70 2.20
C ALA A 58 3.53 18.24 2.16
N PHE A 59 4.32 17.30 1.64
CA PHE A 59 3.90 15.91 1.39
C PHE A 59 4.43 14.89 2.41
N ILE A 60 5.12 15.31 3.48
CA ILE A 60 5.66 14.38 4.49
C ILE A 60 4.59 13.51 5.17
N TYR A 61 3.35 14.03 5.27
CA TYR A 61 2.22 13.30 5.83
C TYR A 61 1.76 12.11 4.97
N ALA A 62 2.20 12.02 3.71
CA ALA A 62 1.75 10.99 2.79
C ALA A 62 2.13 9.57 3.27
N VAL A 63 3.31 9.42 3.86
CA VAL A 63 3.84 8.13 4.36
C VAL A 63 2.97 7.55 5.48
N PRO A 64 2.68 8.26 6.59
CA PRO A 64 1.84 7.73 7.65
C PRO A 64 0.39 7.49 7.20
N ILE A 65 -0.18 8.34 6.34
CA ILE A 65 -1.53 8.11 5.79
C ILE A 65 -1.56 6.86 4.92
N PHE A 66 -0.59 6.69 4.03
CA PHE A 66 -0.48 5.51 3.18
C PHE A 66 -0.35 4.21 4.00
N PHE A 67 0.49 4.24 5.04
CA PHE A 67 0.64 3.12 5.97
C PHE A 67 -0.67 2.83 6.74
N MET A 68 -1.34 3.86 7.24
CA MET A 68 -2.61 3.74 7.95
C MET A 68 -3.73 3.16 7.07
N LEU A 69 -3.83 3.59 5.80
CA LEU A 69 -4.82 3.07 4.86
C LEU A 69 -4.59 1.59 4.52
N SER A 70 -3.33 1.19 4.32
CA SER A 70 -2.95 -0.22 4.19
C SER A 70 -3.36 -1.01 5.44
N GLY A 71 -3.12 -0.43 6.62
CA GLY A 71 -3.53 -0.89 7.96
C GLY A 71 -5.03 -1.04 8.14
N MET A 72 -5.83 -0.10 7.66
CA MET A 72 -7.28 -0.12 7.81
C MET A 72 -7.92 -1.32 7.10
N ASN A 73 -7.36 -1.76 5.97
CA ASN A 73 -7.79 -2.97 5.28
C ASN A 73 -7.42 -4.27 6.05
N LEU A 74 -6.56 -4.18 7.07
CA LEU A 74 -6.24 -5.27 8.00
C LEU A 74 -7.16 -5.33 9.22
N LEU A 75 -7.75 -4.19 9.61
CA LEU A 75 -8.63 -4.10 10.77
C LEU A 75 -9.89 -4.95 10.51
N GLY A 76 -10.13 -5.95 11.36
CA GLY A 76 -11.22 -6.92 11.20
C GLY A 76 -10.79 -8.27 10.60
N TYR A 77 -9.51 -8.46 10.24
CA TYR A 77 -9.02 -9.76 9.75
C TYR A 77 -9.23 -10.91 10.74
N ARG A 78 -9.14 -10.61 12.05
CA ARG A 78 -9.30 -11.57 13.15
C ARG A 78 -10.69 -12.26 13.18
N SER A 79 -11.69 -11.67 12.52
CA SER A 79 -13.05 -12.23 12.39
C SER A 79 -13.18 -13.21 11.21
N LYS A 80 -12.29 -13.16 10.21
CA LYS A 80 -12.38 -14.00 9.00
C LYS A 80 -11.39 -15.15 8.93
N TYR A 81 -10.26 -15.09 9.63
CA TYR A 81 -9.20 -16.09 9.47
C TYR A 81 -8.21 -16.09 10.65
N SER A 82 -7.51 -17.20 10.84
CA SER A 82 -6.40 -17.35 11.80
C SER A 82 -5.18 -16.48 11.43
N THR A 83 -4.51 -15.92 12.45
CA THR A 83 -3.32 -15.05 12.31
C THR A 83 -2.19 -15.70 11.51
N LYS A 84 -1.99 -17.02 11.66
CA LYS A 84 -0.94 -17.76 10.94
C LYS A 84 -1.19 -17.80 9.43
N THR A 85 -2.43 -18.07 9.01
CA THR A 85 -2.82 -18.12 7.60
C THR A 85 -2.73 -16.75 6.91
N PHE A 86 -2.89 -15.67 7.68
CA PHE A 86 -2.78 -14.30 7.17
C PHE A 86 -1.39 -13.97 6.70
N PHE A 87 -0.46 -14.23 7.62
CA PHE A 87 0.92 -13.86 7.50
C PHE A 87 1.53 -14.71 6.39
N MET A 88 1.20 -16.01 6.34
CA MET A 88 1.62 -16.91 5.27
C MET A 88 1.18 -16.42 3.88
N LYS A 89 -0.06 -15.96 3.71
CA LYS A 89 -0.53 -15.44 2.40
C LYS A 89 0.22 -14.17 1.98
N ARG A 90 0.44 -13.24 2.92
CA ARG A 90 1.12 -11.98 2.63
C ARG A 90 2.63 -12.20 2.42
N ALA A 91 3.28 -12.96 3.30
CA ALA A 91 4.68 -13.33 3.19
C ALA A 91 4.96 -14.10 1.91
N ARG A 92 4.13 -15.07 1.50
CA ARG A 92 4.33 -15.78 0.22
C ARG A 92 4.30 -14.83 -0.97
N LYS A 93 3.36 -13.87 -1.00
CA LYS A 93 3.29 -12.90 -2.10
C LYS A 93 4.51 -11.97 -2.12
N THR A 94 4.90 -11.44 -0.96
CA THR A 94 6.06 -10.54 -0.85
C THR A 94 7.38 -11.26 -1.12
N LEU A 95 7.58 -12.47 -0.56
CA LEU A 95 8.78 -13.27 -0.76
C LEU A 95 8.93 -13.73 -2.21
N MET A 96 7.85 -14.14 -2.87
CA MET A 96 7.90 -14.50 -4.29
C MET A 96 8.32 -13.30 -5.15
N ALA A 97 7.75 -12.11 -4.89
CA ALA A 97 8.15 -10.88 -5.59
C ALA A 97 9.62 -10.50 -5.32
N LEU A 98 10.08 -10.67 -4.08
CA LEU A 98 11.47 -10.40 -3.69
C LEU A 98 12.44 -11.36 -4.37
N ILE A 99 12.19 -12.68 -4.30
CA ILE A 99 13.05 -13.70 -4.90
C ILE A 99 13.10 -13.53 -6.42
N PHE A 100 11.95 -13.30 -7.06
CA PHE A 100 11.90 -13.07 -8.50
C PHE A 100 12.65 -11.80 -8.89
N GLY A 101 12.43 -10.69 -8.19
CA GLY A 101 13.14 -9.43 -8.45
C GLY A 101 14.64 -9.57 -8.26
N SER A 102 15.08 -10.19 -7.17
CA SER A 102 16.49 -10.46 -6.91
C SER A 102 17.08 -11.39 -7.97
N ALA A 103 16.41 -12.49 -8.33
CA ALA A 103 16.90 -13.40 -9.36
C ALA A 103 17.09 -12.70 -10.70
N VAL A 104 16.12 -11.89 -11.15
CA VAL A 104 16.24 -11.13 -12.40
C VAL A 104 17.44 -10.18 -12.37
N VAL A 105 17.64 -9.43 -11.27
CA VAL A 105 18.73 -8.45 -11.18
C VAL A 105 20.11 -9.09 -11.03
N TYR A 106 20.22 -10.26 -10.38
CA TYR A 106 21.51 -10.93 -10.16
C TYR A 106 21.89 -11.94 -11.27
N LEU A 107 20.94 -12.44 -12.07
CA LEU A 107 21.22 -13.32 -13.22
C LEU A 107 21.29 -12.58 -14.57
N MET A 108 20.78 -11.36 -14.66
CA MET A 108 20.91 -10.49 -15.84
C MET A 108 22.21 -9.69 -15.77
#